data_AF-A0A2P6S7L3-F1
#
_entry.id   AF-A0A2P6S7L3-F1
#
_cell.length_a   1.000
_cell.length_b   1.000
_cell.length_c   1.000
_cell.angle_alpha   90.00
_cell.angle_beta   90.00
_cell.angle_gamma   90.00
#
_symmetry.space_group_name_H-M   'P 1'
#
loop_
_entity.id
_entity.type
_entity.pdbx_description
1 polymer ?
#
loop_
_entity_poly.entity_id
_entity_poly.type
_entity_poly.pdbx_seq_one_letter_code
_entity_poly.pdbx_strand_id
1 'polypeptide(L)'
;MVLDVIRRPSHALFIATKMGNFEFVAELLRSYPDLIWETDEKHRSVFHIAVMFHDTSFFNLLNQLGVYKDFIVSFKDDENNNILHLAAKMAPPNHLGTVPGPAFQMQRELLWFQGLEKILQPSYLEMKNAEGKTPKDLFTEEHKGLMVKGESWMKSLASSCTLASTLIAISVFTSLTSVIDDRITYNGGGTQTTPPVCVLSNIFALFFSLLGIIIFVSILSSRFAKDDFLISLPLKLIVGLGSLYISTIAMMVSFGTALYTTYHHRLNWLPVLVFILASLLLSCLYHLHSPLVSYVLHTMYHSWVRLPTTHNL
;
A
#
# COMPACT_ATOMS: atom_id res chain seq x y z
N MET A 1 -29.11 -18.78 24.24
CA MET A 1 -28.20 -18.00 23.36
C MET A 1 -28.65 -18.04 21.89
N VAL A 2 -28.76 -19.20 21.22
CA VAL A 2 -29.27 -19.25 19.81
C VAL A 2 -30.76 -18.85 19.69
N LEU A 3 -31.61 -19.23 20.66
CA LEU A 3 -33.04 -18.91 20.63
C LEU A 3 -33.39 -17.43 20.86
N ASP A 4 -32.55 -16.67 21.57
CA ASP A 4 -32.79 -15.23 21.78
C ASP A 4 -32.44 -14.40 20.53
N VAL A 5 -31.49 -14.88 19.72
CA VAL A 5 -31.12 -14.28 18.43
C VAL A 5 -32.26 -14.39 17.40
N ILE A 6 -33.07 -15.45 17.48
CA ILE A 6 -34.21 -15.68 16.56
C ILE A 6 -35.45 -14.86 16.97
N ARG A 7 -35.57 -14.47 18.25
CA ARG A 7 -36.74 -13.74 18.77
C ARG A 7 -36.82 -12.28 18.33
N ARG A 8 -35.71 -11.68 17.89
CA ARG A 8 -35.67 -10.32 17.33
C ARG A 8 -34.76 -10.29 16.11
N PRO A 9 -35.30 -10.25 14.89
CA PRO A 9 -34.49 -10.25 13.68
C PRO A 9 -33.53 -9.04 13.61
N SER A 10 -33.83 -7.92 14.30
CA SER A 10 -32.91 -6.79 14.44
C SER A 10 -31.61 -7.15 15.18
N HIS A 11 -31.66 -7.98 16.21
CA HIS A 11 -30.44 -8.38 16.93
C HIS A 11 -29.53 -9.26 16.06
N ALA A 12 -30.12 -10.20 15.30
CA ALA A 12 -29.39 -11.02 14.33
C ALA A 12 -28.74 -10.17 13.22
N LEU A 13 -29.45 -9.14 12.74
CA LEU A 13 -28.95 -8.18 11.75
C LEU A 13 -27.64 -7.54 12.21
N PHE A 14 -27.64 -6.91 13.39
CA PHE A 14 -26.46 -6.20 13.90
C PHE A 14 -25.28 -7.12 14.21
N ILE A 15 -25.53 -8.33 14.71
CA ILE A 15 -24.46 -9.32 14.93
C ILE A 15 -23.84 -9.72 13.58
N ALA A 16 -24.67 -10.04 12.59
CA ALA A 16 -24.19 -10.44 11.27
C ALA A 16 -23.35 -9.34 10.60
N THR A 17 -23.77 -8.08 10.73
CA THR A 17 -23.00 -6.93 10.22
C THR A 17 -21.65 -6.77 10.91
N LYS A 18 -21.58 -6.91 12.24
CA LYS A 18 -20.30 -6.86 12.99
C LYS A 18 -19.36 -8.01 12.61
N MET A 19 -19.91 -9.13 12.19
CA MET A 19 -19.16 -10.32 11.75
C MET A 19 -18.79 -10.28 10.25
N GLY A 20 -19.20 -9.25 9.51
CA GLY A 20 -18.95 -9.17 8.07
C GLY A 20 -19.77 -10.13 7.22
N ASN A 21 -20.82 -10.76 7.77
CA ASN A 21 -21.67 -11.70 7.01
C ASN A 21 -22.75 -10.94 6.22
N PHE A 22 -22.32 -10.21 5.18
CA PHE A 22 -23.21 -9.33 4.42
C PHE A 22 -24.18 -10.06 3.49
N GLU A 23 -23.90 -11.30 3.12
CA GLU A 23 -24.85 -12.15 2.39
C GLU A 23 -26.08 -12.44 3.26
N PHE A 24 -25.85 -12.83 4.53
CA PHE A 24 -26.93 -13.01 5.49
C PHE A 24 -27.66 -11.70 5.80
N VAL A 25 -26.93 -10.58 5.94
CA VAL A 25 -27.55 -9.26 6.14
C VAL A 25 -28.47 -8.89 4.97
N ALA A 26 -28.02 -9.10 3.73
CA ALA A 26 -28.82 -8.81 2.55
C ALA A 26 -30.08 -9.68 2.48
N GLU A 27 -29.96 -10.98 2.79
CA GLU A 27 -31.10 -11.89 2.79
C GLU A 27 -32.11 -11.56 3.89
N LEU A 28 -31.62 -11.14 5.06
CA LEU A 28 -32.46 -10.73 6.18
C LEU A 28 -33.22 -9.43 5.87
N LEU A 29 -32.56 -8.44 5.25
CA LEU A 29 -33.19 -7.19 4.80
C LEU A 29 -34.20 -7.41 3.67
N ARG A 30 -34.00 -8.41 2.79
CA ARG A 30 -34.99 -8.79 1.78
C ARG A 30 -36.22 -9.44 2.39
N SER A 31 -36.00 -10.32 3.36
CA SER A 31 -37.07 -11.05 4.06
C SER A 31 -37.89 -10.13 4.97
N TYR A 32 -37.23 -9.14 5.58
CA TYR A 32 -37.83 -8.19 6.53
C TYR A 32 -37.35 -6.76 6.23
N PRO A 33 -37.94 -6.07 5.22
CA PRO A 33 -37.50 -4.73 4.80
C PRO A 33 -37.54 -3.67 5.90
N ASP A 34 -38.46 -3.80 6.86
CA ASP A 34 -38.63 -2.84 7.96
C ASP A 34 -37.40 -2.75 8.87
N LEU A 35 -36.56 -3.81 8.90
CA LEU A 35 -35.33 -3.84 9.67
C LEU A 35 -34.31 -2.78 9.26
N ILE A 36 -34.47 -2.19 8.08
CA ILE A 36 -33.58 -1.14 7.61
C ILE A 36 -33.63 0.12 8.50
N TRP A 37 -34.75 0.32 9.19
CA TRP A 37 -34.99 1.46 10.08
C TRP A 37 -34.59 1.19 11.54
N GLU A 38 -34.25 -0.06 11.85
CA GLU A 38 -33.83 -0.43 13.19
C GLU A 38 -32.46 0.16 13.52
N THR A 39 -32.29 0.54 14.78
CA THR A 39 -31.04 1.04 15.32
C THR A 39 -30.60 0.20 16.51
N ASP A 40 -29.29 0.18 16.76
CA ASP A 40 -28.75 -0.44 17.95
C ASP A 40 -28.92 0.47 19.18
N GLU A 41 -28.41 0.02 20.33
CA GLU A 41 -28.49 0.75 21.60
C GLU A 41 -27.85 2.14 21.58
N LYS A 42 -27.04 2.46 20.56
CA LYS A 42 -26.41 3.78 20.37
C LYS A 42 -27.04 4.59 19.23
N HIS A 43 -28.28 4.25 18.86
CA HIS A 43 -28.99 4.79 17.71
C HIS A 43 -28.25 4.64 16.36
N ARG A 44 -27.40 3.61 16.24
CA ARG A 44 -26.68 3.34 14.98
C ARG A 44 -27.46 2.35 14.12
N SER A 45 -27.73 2.74 12.88
CA SER A 45 -28.28 1.84 11.87
C SER A 45 -27.26 0.78 11.43
N VAL A 46 -27.72 -0.25 10.72
CA VAL A 46 -26.86 -1.30 10.15
C VAL A 46 -25.73 -0.72 9.27
N PHE A 47 -25.98 0.41 8.61
CA PHE A 47 -25.03 1.13 7.76
C PHE A 47 -23.92 1.80 8.55
N HIS A 48 -24.23 2.40 9.70
CA HIS A 48 -23.24 2.93 10.62
C HIS A 48 -22.30 1.82 11.11
N ILE A 49 -22.86 0.66 11.48
CA ILE A 49 -22.06 -0.48 11.91
C ILE A 49 -21.18 -0.99 10.78
N ALA A 50 -21.72 -1.17 9.57
CA ALA A 50 -20.93 -1.59 8.42
C ALA A 50 -19.77 -0.64 8.13
N VAL A 51 -19.99 0.68 8.28
CA VAL A 51 -18.95 1.69 8.10
C VAL A 51 -17.88 1.65 9.17
N MET A 52 -18.21 1.36 10.43
CA MET A 52 -17.21 1.24 11.50
C MET A 52 -16.26 0.05 11.32
N PHE A 53 -16.69 -0.96 10.57
CA PHE A 53 -15.92 -2.19 10.34
C PHE A 53 -15.16 -2.18 9.01
N HIS A 54 -15.22 -1.07 8.25
CA HIS A 54 -14.56 -0.86 6.95
C HIS A 54 -14.87 -1.95 5.91
N ASP A 55 -16.07 -2.53 5.97
CA ASP A 55 -16.47 -3.57 5.03
C ASP A 55 -16.97 -2.96 3.71
N THR A 56 -16.26 -3.24 2.62
CA THR A 56 -16.61 -2.73 1.28
C THR A 56 -17.98 -3.19 0.76
N SER A 57 -18.54 -4.25 1.32
CA SER A 57 -19.90 -4.74 1.03
C SER A 57 -20.98 -3.71 1.40
N PHE A 58 -20.65 -2.79 2.33
CA PHE A 58 -21.45 -1.59 2.60
C PHE A 58 -21.82 -0.83 1.32
N PHE A 59 -20.88 -0.62 0.39
CA PHE A 59 -21.14 0.17 -0.81
C PHE A 59 -22.16 -0.53 -1.73
N ASN A 60 -22.11 -1.86 -1.81
CA ASN A 60 -23.08 -2.63 -2.57
C ASN A 60 -24.48 -2.51 -1.95
N LEU A 61 -24.58 -2.61 -0.62
CA LEU A 61 -25.84 -2.46 0.10
C LEU A 61 -26.40 -1.04 -0.04
N LEU A 62 -25.55 -0.01 0.11
CA LEU A 62 -25.93 1.40 -0.01
C LEU A 62 -26.46 1.73 -1.42
N ASN A 63 -25.83 1.20 -2.47
CA ASN A 63 -26.28 1.41 -3.85
C ASN A 63 -27.64 0.76 -4.15
N GLN A 64 -27.96 -0.36 -3.49
CA GLN A 64 -29.25 -1.02 -3.63
C GLN A 64 -30.41 -0.23 -3.01
N LEU A 65 -30.14 0.75 -2.15
CA LEU A 65 -31.16 1.54 -1.47
C LEU A 65 -31.83 2.60 -2.34
N GLY A 66 -31.21 2.99 -3.46
CA GLY A 66 -31.71 4.06 -4.32
C GLY A 66 -32.09 5.32 -3.53
N VAL A 67 -33.37 5.69 -3.56
CA VAL A 67 -33.92 6.90 -2.94
C VAL A 67 -33.82 6.90 -1.41
N TYR A 68 -33.76 5.73 -0.76
CA TYR A 68 -33.67 5.65 0.70
C TYR A 68 -32.28 6.01 1.24
N LYS A 69 -31.27 6.08 0.38
CA LYS A 69 -29.89 6.42 0.73
C LYS A 69 -29.81 7.71 1.54
N ASP A 70 -30.49 8.78 1.10
CA ASP A 70 -30.42 10.10 1.74
C ASP A 70 -31.00 10.10 3.16
N PHE A 71 -32.01 9.27 3.41
CA PHE A 71 -32.57 9.09 4.75
C PHE A 71 -31.59 8.34 5.66
N ILE A 72 -30.97 7.28 5.16
CA ILE A 72 -30.04 6.44 5.94
C ILE A 72 -28.79 7.21 6.35
N VAL A 73 -28.23 8.02 5.45
CA VAL A 73 -27.04 8.84 5.73
C VAL A 73 -27.34 10.03 6.63
N SER A 74 -28.62 10.41 6.77
CA SER A 74 -29.06 11.51 7.66
C SER A 74 -29.09 11.11 9.14
N PHE A 75 -29.15 9.81 9.42
CA PHE A 75 -29.10 9.31 10.79
C PHE A 75 -27.79 9.66 11.48
N LYS A 76 -27.86 9.79 12.80
CA LYS A 76 -26.74 10.10 13.68
C LYS A 76 -26.80 9.22 14.91
N ASP A 77 -25.64 8.92 15.48
CA ASP A 77 -25.56 8.22 16.76
C ASP A 77 -25.81 9.16 17.95
N ASP A 78 -25.80 8.61 19.16
CA ASP A 78 -25.98 9.35 20.42
C ASP A 78 -24.99 10.51 20.63
N GLU A 79 -23.80 10.40 20.04
CA GLU A 79 -22.73 11.40 20.09
C GLU A 79 -22.88 12.44 18.97
N ASN A 80 -24.02 12.44 18.26
CA ASN A 80 -24.29 13.27 17.08
C ASN A 80 -23.23 13.06 15.97
N ASN A 81 -22.58 11.89 15.93
CA ASN A 81 -21.70 11.48 14.85
C ASN A 81 -22.55 11.10 13.63
N ASN A 82 -22.25 11.71 12.49
CA ASN A 82 -22.72 11.20 11.21
C ASN A 82 -21.85 10.02 10.73
N ILE A 83 -22.23 9.42 9.61
CA ILE A 83 -21.52 8.27 9.04
C ILE A 83 -20.03 8.53 8.74
N LEU A 84 -19.61 9.77 8.42
CA LEU A 84 -18.21 10.12 8.19
C LEU A 84 -17.42 10.18 9.50
N HIS A 85 -18.00 10.66 10.59
CA HIS A 85 -17.34 10.58 11.91
C HIS A 85 -17.11 9.13 12.31
N LEU A 86 -18.04 8.22 12.02
CA LEU A 86 -17.84 6.80 12.28
C LEU A 86 -16.78 6.17 11.37
N ALA A 87 -16.70 6.60 10.11
CA ALA A 87 -15.63 6.19 9.19
C ALA A 87 -14.26 6.70 9.63
N ALA A 88 -14.22 7.81 10.39
CA ALA A 88 -13.01 8.39 10.93
C ALA A 88 -12.43 7.66 12.13
N LYS A 89 -13.21 6.78 12.78
CA LYS A 89 -12.75 5.92 13.87
C LYS A 89 -11.95 4.74 13.31
N MET A 90 -10.92 4.31 14.03
CA MET A 90 -10.06 3.22 13.59
C MET A 90 -10.83 1.89 13.57
N ALA A 91 -10.66 1.09 12.51
CA ALA A 91 -11.33 -0.20 12.41
C ALA A 91 -10.89 -1.19 13.52
N PRO A 92 -11.79 -2.10 13.95
CA PRO A 92 -11.46 -3.14 14.91
C PRO A 92 -10.31 -4.04 14.43
N PRO A 93 -9.42 -4.50 15.34
CA PRO A 93 -8.22 -5.27 15.00
C PRO A 93 -8.46 -6.49 14.11
N ASN A 94 -9.60 -7.16 14.32
CA ASN A 94 -9.95 -8.41 13.65
C ASN A 94 -10.23 -8.25 12.14
N HIS A 95 -10.43 -7.03 11.66
CA HIS A 95 -10.62 -6.72 10.23
C HIS A 95 -9.38 -6.04 9.60
N LEU A 96 -8.28 -5.89 10.35
CA LEU A 96 -7.05 -5.26 9.86
C LEU A 96 -6.18 -6.18 8.96
N GLY A 97 -6.70 -7.34 8.52
CA GLY A 97 -5.95 -8.41 7.86
C GLY A 97 -5.15 -8.00 6.61
N THR A 98 -3.90 -8.49 6.58
CA THR A 98 -2.95 -8.56 5.44
C THR A 98 -2.43 -7.25 4.86
N VAL A 99 -2.29 -6.20 5.67
CA VAL A 99 -1.63 -4.98 5.20
C VAL A 99 -0.10 -5.07 5.41
N PRO A 100 0.75 -4.78 4.40
CA PRO A 100 2.19 -5.02 4.46
C PRO A 100 2.97 -4.21 5.51
N GLY A 101 2.35 -3.18 6.11
CA GLY A 101 2.98 -2.36 7.15
C GLY A 101 2.12 -1.17 7.58
N PRO A 102 2.50 -0.45 8.66
CA PRO A 102 1.71 0.63 9.24
C PRO A 102 1.41 1.79 8.28
N ALA A 103 2.34 2.11 7.36
CA ALA A 103 2.13 3.15 6.36
C ALA A 103 1.04 2.77 5.34
N PHE A 104 0.98 1.50 4.94
CA PHE A 104 -0.07 1.00 4.06
C PHE A 104 -1.40 0.81 4.79
N GLN A 105 -1.35 0.57 6.11
CA GLN A 105 -2.55 0.59 6.93
C GLN A 105 -3.12 2.00 6.91
N MET A 106 -2.31 3.03 7.17
CA MET A 106 -2.71 4.42 7.06
C MET A 106 -3.29 4.76 5.67
N GLN A 107 -2.65 4.30 4.60
CA GLN A 107 -3.16 4.47 3.23
C GLN A 107 -4.57 3.88 3.07
N ARG A 108 -4.82 2.68 3.62
CA ARG A 108 -6.13 2.02 3.55
C ARG A 108 -7.20 2.78 4.29
N GLU A 109 -6.93 3.21 5.51
CA GLU A 109 -7.86 4.01 6.33
C GLU A 109 -8.23 5.31 5.59
N LEU A 110 -7.25 5.95 4.94
CA LEU A 110 -7.48 7.15 4.13
C LEU A 110 -8.32 6.88 2.87
N LEU A 111 -8.06 5.80 2.16
CA LEU A 111 -8.85 5.41 0.98
C LEU A 111 -10.29 5.10 1.36
N TRP A 112 -10.50 4.42 2.48
CA TRP A 112 -11.83 4.15 3.03
C TRP A 112 -12.58 5.45 3.32
N PHE A 113 -11.96 6.35 4.07
CA PHE A 113 -12.54 7.64 4.44
C PHE A 113 -12.85 8.49 3.21
N GLN A 114 -11.90 8.66 2.28
CA GLN A 114 -12.10 9.42 1.04
C GLN A 114 -13.14 8.81 0.10
N GLY A 115 -13.31 7.48 0.12
CA GLY A 115 -14.35 6.80 -0.63
C GLY A 115 -15.74 7.25 -0.18
N LEU A 116 -15.95 7.37 1.14
CA LEU A 116 -17.21 7.86 1.71
C LEU A 116 -17.40 9.37 1.51
N GLU A 117 -16.34 10.17 1.63
CA GLU A 117 -16.40 11.62 1.39
C GLU A 117 -16.95 11.95 -0.01
N LYS A 118 -16.64 11.13 -1.02
CA LYS A 118 -17.09 11.34 -2.41
C LYS A 118 -18.55 10.96 -2.66
N ILE A 119 -19.13 10.12 -1.80
CA ILE A 119 -20.49 9.59 -1.98
C ILE A 119 -21.53 10.46 -1.25
N LEU A 120 -21.07 11.23 -0.26
CA LEU A 120 -21.90 12.01 0.65
C LEU A 120 -21.90 13.49 0.27
N GLN A 121 -22.96 14.19 0.65
CA GLN A 121 -23.08 15.63 0.37
C GLN A 121 -22.04 16.44 1.17
N PRO A 122 -21.55 17.57 0.65
CA PRO A 122 -20.53 18.38 1.31
C PRO A 122 -20.89 18.85 2.73
N SER A 123 -22.18 19.05 3.01
CA SER A 123 -22.66 19.45 4.34
C SER A 123 -22.23 18.49 5.45
N TYR A 124 -22.18 17.17 5.18
CA TYR A 124 -21.76 16.17 6.16
C TYR A 124 -20.28 16.24 6.54
N LEU A 125 -19.43 16.84 5.68
CA LEU A 125 -18.01 17.04 5.95
C LEU A 125 -17.76 18.16 6.97
N GLU A 126 -18.68 19.12 7.06
CA GLU A 126 -18.56 20.29 7.93
C GLU A 126 -19.37 20.17 9.22
N MET A 127 -20.29 19.19 9.28
CA MET A 127 -21.05 18.89 10.50
C MET A 127 -20.10 18.55 11.65
N LYS A 128 -20.45 19.03 12.83
CA LYS A 128 -19.74 18.75 14.07
C LYS A 128 -20.49 17.73 14.91
N ASN A 129 -19.75 16.79 15.50
CA ASN A 129 -20.30 15.89 16.51
C ASN A 129 -20.52 16.62 17.85
N ALA A 130 -20.95 15.90 18.88
CA ALA A 130 -21.19 16.45 20.22
C ALA A 130 -19.94 17.08 20.87
N GLU A 131 -18.73 16.65 20.47
CA GLU A 131 -17.46 17.22 20.91
C GLU A 131 -17.04 18.47 20.11
N GLY A 132 -17.82 18.88 19.11
CA GLY A 132 -17.51 20.03 18.27
C GLY A 132 -16.47 19.77 17.17
N LYS A 133 -16.11 18.50 16.94
CA LYS A 133 -15.13 18.07 15.93
C LYS A 133 -15.79 17.76 14.60
N THR A 134 -15.12 18.07 13.49
CA THR A 134 -15.54 17.59 12.15
C THR A 134 -15.04 16.16 11.92
N PRO A 135 -15.56 15.43 10.91
CA PRO A 135 -15.04 14.10 10.57
C PRO A 135 -13.54 14.09 10.25
N LYS A 136 -13.03 15.15 9.60
CA LYS A 136 -11.61 15.27 9.25
C LYS A 136 -10.72 15.50 10.47
N ASP A 137 -11.21 16.30 11.42
CA ASP A 137 -10.50 16.54 12.69
C ASP A 137 -10.43 15.25 13.49
N LEU A 138 -11.56 14.56 13.63
CA LEU A 138 -11.64 13.26 14.32
C LEU A 138 -10.73 12.22 13.67
N PHE A 139 -10.72 12.13 12.33
CA PHE A 139 -9.84 11.19 11.61
C PHE A 139 -8.37 11.44 11.94
N THR A 140 -7.96 12.71 11.94
CA THR A 140 -6.58 13.10 12.18
C THR A 140 -6.14 12.78 13.61
N GLU A 141 -7.04 12.96 14.58
CA GLU A 141 -6.80 12.63 15.98
C GLU A 141 -6.68 11.12 16.21
N GLU A 142 -7.67 10.34 15.74
CA GLU A 142 -7.71 8.88 15.87
C GLU A 142 -6.50 8.19 15.21
N HIS A 143 -6.06 8.70 14.05
CA HIS A 143 -4.99 8.08 13.26
C HIS A 143 -3.59 8.67 13.52
N LYS A 144 -3.45 9.65 14.43
CA LYS A 144 -2.16 10.27 14.73
C LYS A 144 -1.08 9.26 15.13
N GLY A 145 -1.44 8.29 15.97
CA GLY A 145 -0.52 7.23 16.38
C GLY A 145 -0.11 6.30 15.23
N LEU A 146 -1.03 6.02 14.29
CA LEU A 146 -0.75 5.22 13.11
C LEU A 146 0.16 5.97 12.13
N MET A 147 -0.03 7.28 11.96
CA MET A 147 0.83 8.13 11.13
C MET A 147 2.28 8.12 11.61
N VAL A 148 2.51 8.25 12.92
CA VAL A 148 3.86 8.20 13.49
C VAL A 148 4.51 6.83 13.27
N LYS A 149 3.76 5.74 13.45
CA LYS A 149 4.25 4.37 13.16
C LYS A 149 4.56 4.18 11.67
N GLY A 150 3.69 4.70 10.80
CA GLY A 150 3.88 4.67 9.34
C GLY A 150 5.11 5.44 8.89
N GLU A 151 5.31 6.65 9.42
CA GLU A 151 6.50 7.47 9.19
C GLU A 151 7.78 6.75 9.62
N SER A 152 7.81 6.23 10.86
CA SER A 152 8.98 5.50 11.39
C SER A 152 9.31 4.28 10.53
N TRP A 153 8.29 3.49 10.17
CA TRP A 153 8.44 2.32 9.32
C TRP A 153 9.01 2.68 7.94
N MET A 154 8.46 3.71 7.28
CA MET A 154 8.95 4.16 5.97
C MET A 154 10.38 4.72 6.03
N LYS A 155 10.72 5.49 7.07
CA LYS A 155 12.08 6.03 7.25
C LYS A 155 13.10 4.91 7.45
N SER A 156 12.77 3.91 8.27
CA SER A 156 13.63 2.74 8.49
C SER A 156 13.87 1.95 7.20
N LEU A 157 12.81 1.71 6.42
CA LEU A 157 12.90 1.02 5.13
C LEU A 157 13.71 1.84 4.11
N ALA A 158 13.40 3.12 3.95
CA ALA A 158 14.13 4.01 3.03
C ALA A 158 15.61 4.14 3.39
N SER A 159 15.94 4.22 4.69
CA SER A 159 17.34 4.24 5.15
C SER A 159 18.08 2.95 4.79
N SER A 160 17.46 1.79 5.06
CA SER A 160 18.03 0.48 4.73
C SER A 160 18.27 0.32 3.23
N CYS A 161 17.29 0.72 2.41
CA CYS A 161 17.44 0.67 0.95
C CYS A 161 18.44 1.70 0.42
N THR A 162 18.57 2.88 1.04
CA THR A 162 19.61 3.86 0.69
C THR A 162 20.99 3.27 0.92
N LEU A 163 21.20 2.58 2.04
CA LEU A 163 22.46 1.87 2.33
C LEU A 163 22.73 0.78 1.29
N ALA A 164 21.73 -0.05 0.98
CA ALA A 164 21.85 -1.11 -0.04
C ALA A 164 22.20 -0.53 -1.43
N SER A 165 21.48 0.51 -1.88
CA SER A 165 21.79 1.20 -3.14
C SER A 165 23.21 1.76 -3.12
N THR A 166 23.62 2.43 -2.03
CA THR A 166 24.96 3.00 -1.91
C THR A 166 26.05 1.93 -2.02
N LEU A 167 25.87 0.77 -1.39
CA LEU A 167 26.78 -0.36 -1.51
C LEU A 167 26.90 -0.86 -2.95
N ILE A 168 25.76 -0.98 -3.66
CA ILE A 168 25.74 -1.36 -5.08
C ILE A 168 26.44 -0.29 -5.94
N ALA A 169 26.20 0.99 -5.68
CA ALA A 169 26.85 2.06 -6.42
C ALA A 169 28.38 2.01 -6.26
N ILE A 170 28.86 1.83 -5.03
CA ILE A 170 30.28 1.71 -4.73
C ILE A 170 30.87 0.48 -5.43
N SER A 171 30.25 -0.70 -5.28
CA SER A 171 30.78 -1.93 -5.86
C SER A 171 30.87 -1.87 -7.38
N VAL A 172 29.84 -1.33 -8.03
CA VAL A 172 29.81 -1.18 -9.49
C VAL A 172 30.79 -0.11 -9.95
N PHE A 173 30.93 1.00 -9.22
CA PHE A 173 31.90 2.05 -9.55
C PHE A 173 33.33 1.51 -9.49
N THR A 174 33.69 0.81 -8.42
CA THR A 174 35.01 0.16 -8.27
C THR A 174 35.27 -0.85 -9.40
N SER A 175 34.27 -1.67 -9.74
CA SER A 175 34.37 -2.61 -10.86
C SER A 175 34.53 -1.89 -12.21
N LEU A 176 33.88 -0.76 -12.42
CA LEU A 176 34.00 -0.01 -13.67
C LEU A 176 35.38 0.63 -13.78
N THR A 177 35.91 1.19 -12.68
CA THR A 177 37.26 1.76 -12.66
C THR A 177 38.34 0.73 -12.93
N SER A 178 38.23 -0.48 -12.37
CA SER A 178 39.20 -1.54 -12.66
C SER A 178 39.16 -1.99 -14.13
N VAL A 179 37.96 -2.08 -14.73
CA VAL A 179 37.80 -2.39 -16.15
C VAL A 179 38.40 -1.30 -17.06
N ILE A 180 38.27 -0.02 -16.68
CA ILE A 180 38.85 1.09 -17.43
C ILE A 180 40.38 1.09 -17.32
N ASP A 181 40.91 0.88 -16.11
CA ASP A 181 42.36 0.84 -15.84
C ASP A 181 43.04 -0.30 -16.61
N ASP A 182 42.41 -1.47 -16.62
CA ASP A 182 42.82 -2.62 -17.44
C ASP A 182 42.90 -2.23 -18.93
N ARG A 183 41.84 -1.61 -19.47
CA ARG A 183 41.82 -1.20 -20.89
C ARG A 183 42.90 -0.18 -21.25
N ILE A 184 43.24 0.76 -20.36
CA ILE A 184 44.31 1.73 -20.60
C ILE A 184 45.68 1.03 -20.62
N THR A 185 45.89 0.08 -19.71
CA THR A 185 47.15 -0.66 -19.57
C THR A 185 47.36 -1.65 -20.74
N TYR A 186 46.29 -2.27 -21.25
CA TYR A 186 46.35 -3.28 -22.31
C TYR A 186 46.44 -2.74 -23.74
N ASN A 187 46.20 -1.44 -23.97
CA ASN A 187 46.50 -0.78 -25.25
C ASN A 187 48.00 -0.85 -25.65
N GLY A 188 48.86 -1.41 -24.78
CA GLY A 188 50.26 -1.77 -25.06
C GLY A 188 50.55 -3.21 -25.52
N GLY A 189 49.58 -4.14 -25.62
CA GLY A 189 49.80 -5.43 -26.31
C GLY A 189 49.22 -6.73 -25.72
N GLY A 190 47.91 -6.82 -25.44
CA GLY A 190 47.28 -8.11 -25.07
C GLY A 190 45.77 -8.20 -25.33
N THR A 191 45.31 -9.37 -25.79
CA THR A 191 43.99 -9.68 -26.36
C THR A 191 42.91 -10.12 -25.35
N GLN A 192 42.79 -9.49 -24.17
CA GLN A 192 41.60 -9.68 -23.31
C GLN A 192 40.74 -8.41 -23.32
N THR A 193 39.89 -8.30 -24.33
CA THR A 193 38.86 -7.26 -24.35
C THR A 193 37.75 -7.63 -23.39
N THR A 194 37.63 -6.91 -22.28
CA THR A 194 36.42 -6.94 -21.44
C THR A 194 35.18 -6.72 -22.31
N PRO A 195 34.18 -7.60 -22.29
CA PRO A 195 33.06 -7.54 -23.21
C PRO A 195 32.25 -6.25 -23.00
N PRO A 196 31.78 -5.58 -24.07
CA PRO A 196 31.07 -4.30 -23.98
C PRO A 196 29.78 -4.39 -23.14
N VAL A 197 29.18 -5.58 -23.08
CA VAL A 197 28.03 -5.90 -22.23
C VAL A 197 28.32 -5.64 -20.75
N CYS A 198 29.52 -5.97 -20.27
CA CYS A 198 29.93 -5.76 -18.88
C CYS A 198 29.97 -4.25 -18.53
N VAL A 199 30.59 -3.45 -19.41
CA VAL A 199 30.68 -1.99 -19.24
C VAL A 199 29.30 -1.35 -19.25
N LEU A 200 28.46 -1.71 -20.24
CA LEU A 200 27.11 -1.17 -20.38
C LEU A 200 26.25 -1.53 -19.16
N SER A 201 26.33 -2.77 -18.69
CA SER A 201 25.58 -3.24 -17.51
C SER A 201 26.02 -2.52 -16.23
N ASN A 202 27.32 -2.25 -16.05
CA ASN A 202 27.82 -1.42 -14.94
C ASN A 202 27.27 0.01 -14.99
N ILE A 203 27.21 0.63 -16.17
CA ILE A 203 26.64 1.99 -16.31
C ILE A 203 25.15 2.00 -15.93
N PHE A 204 24.37 1.03 -16.40
CA PHE A 204 22.96 0.89 -16.01
C PHE A 204 22.81 0.65 -14.51
N ALA A 205 23.61 -0.24 -13.93
CA ALA A 205 23.57 -0.53 -12.50
C ALA A 205 23.87 0.72 -11.66
N LEU A 206 24.86 1.52 -12.04
CA LEU A 206 25.17 2.80 -11.39
C LEU A 206 24.02 3.79 -11.49
N PHE A 207 23.49 3.99 -12.70
CA PHE A 207 22.41 4.95 -12.93
C PHE A 207 21.18 4.63 -12.07
N PHE A 208 20.70 3.38 -12.11
CA PHE A 208 19.54 2.96 -11.32
C PHE A 208 19.83 2.92 -9.82
N SER A 209 21.07 2.67 -9.40
CA SER A 209 21.42 2.78 -7.99
C SER A 209 21.32 4.22 -7.49
N LEU A 210 21.93 5.18 -8.22
CA LEU A 210 21.87 6.61 -7.89
C LEU A 210 20.44 7.14 -7.91
N LEU A 211 19.64 6.74 -8.91
CA LEU A 211 18.21 7.05 -8.95
C LEU A 211 17.48 6.53 -7.71
N GLY A 212 17.76 5.29 -7.30
CA GLY A 212 17.22 4.71 -6.07
C GLY A 212 17.58 5.52 -4.84
N ILE A 213 18.86 5.92 -4.68
CA ILE A 213 19.33 6.77 -3.58
C ILE A 213 18.55 8.09 -3.54
N ILE A 214 18.41 8.78 -4.66
CA ILE A 214 17.69 10.06 -4.74
C ILE A 214 16.23 9.88 -4.27
N ILE A 215 15.57 8.81 -4.70
CA ILE A 215 14.18 8.53 -4.33
C ILE A 215 14.05 8.18 -2.85
N PHE A 216 14.91 7.34 -2.30
CA PHE A 216 14.87 7.00 -0.87
C PHE A 216 15.20 8.20 0.02
N VAL A 217 16.15 9.05 -0.37
CA VAL A 217 16.39 10.33 0.30
C VAL A 217 15.15 11.24 0.20
N SER A 218 14.46 11.26 -0.94
CA SER A 218 13.19 12.00 -1.07
C SER A 218 12.12 11.51 -0.09
N ILE A 219 12.08 10.21 0.22
CA ILE A 219 11.20 9.67 1.27
C ILE A 219 11.64 10.18 2.64
N LEU A 220 12.94 10.12 2.96
CA LEU A 220 13.48 10.59 4.24
C LEU A 220 13.23 12.09 4.48
N SER A 221 13.23 12.89 3.41
CA SER A 221 12.96 14.33 3.44
C SER A 221 11.48 14.71 3.30
N SER A 222 10.56 13.74 3.17
CA SER A 222 9.13 14.02 3.03
C SER A 222 8.52 14.50 4.36
N ARG A 223 7.43 15.26 4.29
CA ARG A 223 6.76 15.84 5.47
C ARG A 223 5.89 14.84 6.24
N PHE A 224 5.53 13.71 5.61
CA PHE A 224 4.63 12.70 6.17
C PHE A 224 3.28 13.29 6.62
N ALA A 225 2.76 14.24 5.82
CA ALA A 225 1.40 14.74 6.03
C ALA A 225 0.38 13.63 5.71
N LYS A 226 -0.85 13.77 6.24
CA LYS A 226 -1.92 12.80 6.04
C LYS A 226 -2.08 12.38 4.58
N ASP A 227 -2.17 13.35 3.68
CA ASP A 227 -2.43 13.09 2.26
C ASP A 227 -1.21 12.50 1.52
N ASP A 228 0.00 12.66 2.08
CA ASP A 228 1.21 12.07 1.49
C ASP A 228 1.15 10.53 1.51
N PHE A 229 0.48 9.93 2.50
CA PHE A 229 0.32 8.47 2.63
C PHE A 229 -0.57 7.84 1.57
N LEU A 230 -1.37 8.63 0.84
CA LEU A 230 -2.29 8.11 -0.17
C LEU A 230 -1.58 7.66 -1.44
N ILE A 231 -0.76 8.54 -2.03
CA ILE A 231 -0.18 8.32 -3.36
C ILE A 231 1.33 8.60 -3.34
N SER A 232 1.72 9.78 -2.85
CA SER A 232 3.10 10.27 -2.93
C SER A 232 4.11 9.30 -2.30
N LEU A 233 3.88 8.90 -1.04
CA LEU A 233 4.77 8.03 -0.29
C LEU A 233 4.82 6.58 -0.82
N PRO A 234 3.67 5.89 -1.04
CA PRO A 234 3.64 4.57 -1.66
C PRO A 234 4.32 4.53 -3.04
N LEU A 235 4.07 5.54 -3.88
CA LEU A 235 4.64 5.59 -5.23
C LEU A 235 6.16 5.75 -5.19
N LYS A 236 6.67 6.70 -4.39
CA LYS A 236 8.12 6.88 -4.21
C LYS A 236 8.77 5.58 -3.74
N LEU A 237 8.15 4.87 -2.80
CA LEU A 237 8.68 3.60 -2.29
C LEU A 237 8.79 2.55 -3.39
N ILE A 238 7.76 2.39 -4.24
CA ILE A 238 7.77 1.41 -5.33
C ILE A 238 8.79 1.77 -6.40
N VAL A 239 8.85 3.02 -6.83
CA VAL A 239 9.82 3.45 -7.84
C VAL A 239 11.24 3.26 -7.30
N GLY A 240 11.48 3.56 -6.01
CA GLY A 240 12.77 3.32 -5.36
C GLY A 240 13.15 1.83 -5.32
N LEU A 241 12.23 0.96 -4.87
CA LEU A 241 12.45 -0.49 -4.84
C LEU A 241 12.65 -1.07 -6.25
N GLY A 242 11.89 -0.61 -7.24
CA GLY A 242 12.05 -1.00 -8.64
C GLY A 242 13.42 -0.62 -9.20
N SER A 243 13.89 0.60 -8.90
CA SER A 243 15.22 1.08 -9.28
C SER A 243 16.33 0.20 -8.66
N LEU A 244 16.21 -0.14 -7.37
CA LEU A 244 17.14 -1.03 -6.67
C LEU A 244 17.17 -2.43 -7.30
N TYR A 245 16.02 -2.96 -7.68
CA TYR A 245 15.91 -4.27 -8.32
C TYR A 245 16.60 -4.31 -9.69
N ILE A 246 16.34 -3.31 -10.54
CA ILE A 246 16.99 -3.17 -11.86
C ILE A 246 18.51 -3.04 -11.69
N SER A 247 18.96 -2.23 -10.73
CA SER A 247 20.38 -2.06 -10.44
C SER A 247 21.05 -3.38 -10.02
N THR A 248 20.38 -4.15 -9.17
CA THR A 248 20.89 -5.46 -8.72
C THR A 248 21.02 -6.45 -9.88
N ILE A 249 20.02 -6.54 -10.77
CA ILE A 249 20.09 -7.39 -11.96
C ILE A 249 21.26 -6.99 -12.86
N ALA A 250 21.39 -5.69 -13.15
CA ALA A 250 22.47 -5.18 -14.00
C ALA A 250 23.86 -5.43 -13.38
N MET A 251 23.99 -5.30 -12.06
CA MET A 251 25.22 -5.67 -11.35
C MET A 251 25.53 -7.18 -11.48
N MET A 252 24.53 -8.05 -11.34
CA MET A 252 24.71 -9.49 -11.48
C MET A 252 25.11 -9.91 -12.90
N VAL A 253 24.54 -9.28 -13.93
CA VAL A 253 24.93 -9.51 -15.33
C VAL A 253 26.38 -9.11 -15.57
N SER A 254 26.80 -7.95 -15.06
CA SER A 254 28.18 -7.49 -15.17
C SER A 254 29.15 -8.45 -14.49
N PHE A 255 28.88 -8.81 -13.24
CA PHE A 255 29.72 -9.72 -12.45
C PHE A 255 29.80 -11.12 -13.08
N GLY A 256 28.66 -11.67 -13.53
CA GLY A 256 28.62 -12.95 -14.20
C GLY A 256 29.40 -12.97 -15.51
N THR A 257 29.33 -11.87 -16.28
CA THR A 257 30.11 -11.71 -17.51
C THR A 257 31.61 -11.64 -17.21
N ALA A 258 32.01 -10.88 -16.18
CA ALA A 258 33.41 -10.77 -15.76
C ALA A 258 33.99 -12.12 -15.30
N LEU A 259 33.24 -12.87 -14.48
CA LEU A 259 33.65 -14.21 -14.04
C LEU A 259 33.77 -15.19 -15.20
N TYR A 260 32.81 -15.15 -16.13
CA TYR A 260 32.86 -15.97 -17.32
C TYR A 260 34.15 -15.71 -18.10
N THR A 261 34.46 -14.44 -18.41
CA THR A 261 35.68 -14.12 -19.18
C THR A 261 36.97 -14.50 -18.47
N THR A 262 37.06 -14.33 -17.15
CA THR A 262 38.29 -14.62 -16.40
C THR A 262 38.52 -16.12 -16.20
N TYR A 263 37.46 -16.90 -16.01
CA TYR A 263 37.56 -18.29 -15.56
C TYR A 263 37.03 -19.35 -16.54
N HIS A 264 36.57 -18.98 -17.74
CA HIS A 264 36.00 -19.91 -18.74
C HIS A 264 36.90 -21.13 -19.04
N HIS A 265 38.23 -21.00 -18.96
CA HIS A 265 39.12 -22.12 -19.28
C HIS A 265 39.51 -22.99 -18.09
N ARG A 266 39.26 -22.56 -16.84
CA ARG A 266 39.71 -23.29 -15.63
C ARG A 266 38.58 -23.74 -14.71
N LEU A 267 37.52 -22.95 -14.54
CA LEU A 267 36.50 -23.15 -13.49
C LEU A 267 35.09 -22.83 -14.01
N ASN A 268 34.62 -23.58 -15.02
CA ASN A 268 33.35 -23.31 -15.72
C ASN A 268 32.11 -23.43 -14.81
N TRP A 269 32.23 -24.14 -13.68
CA TRP A 269 31.17 -24.29 -12.67
C TRP A 269 30.99 -23.04 -11.79
N LEU A 270 32.02 -22.19 -11.67
CA LEU A 270 32.01 -21.02 -10.79
C LEU A 270 31.02 -19.93 -11.26
N PRO A 271 30.99 -19.50 -12.54
CA PRO A 271 29.97 -18.57 -13.01
C PRO A 271 28.55 -19.13 -12.86
N VAL A 272 28.36 -20.42 -13.16
CA VAL A 272 27.05 -21.09 -13.05
C VAL A 272 26.56 -21.06 -11.59
N LEU A 273 27.42 -21.35 -10.62
CA LEU A 273 27.09 -21.30 -9.20
C LEU A 273 26.67 -19.89 -8.76
N VAL A 274 27.39 -18.86 -9.22
CA VAL A 274 27.08 -17.45 -8.93
C VAL A 274 25.75 -17.04 -9.52
N PHE A 275 25.46 -17.43 -10.76
CA PHE A 275 24.15 -17.17 -11.38
C PHE A 275 23.01 -17.85 -10.61
N ILE A 276 23.20 -19.09 -10.15
CA ILE A 276 22.20 -19.80 -9.34
C ILE A 276 21.95 -19.05 -8.01
N LEU A 277 23.02 -18.66 -7.30
CA LEU A 277 22.89 -17.95 -6.03
C LEU A 277 22.25 -16.57 -6.21
N ALA A 278 22.65 -15.83 -7.24
CA ALA A 278 22.05 -14.55 -7.62
C ALA A 278 20.56 -14.68 -7.96
N SER A 279 20.18 -15.71 -8.73
CA SER A 279 18.78 -15.98 -9.10
C SER A 279 17.95 -16.33 -7.88
N LEU A 280 18.51 -17.11 -6.94
CA LEU A 280 17.85 -17.44 -5.67
C LEU A 280 17.60 -16.19 -4.83
N LEU A 281 18.58 -15.29 -4.72
CA LEU A 281 18.45 -14.03 -3.98
C LEU A 281 17.41 -13.10 -4.63
N LEU A 282 17.43 -12.96 -5.96
CA LEU A 282 16.44 -12.17 -6.70
C LEU A 282 15.02 -12.75 -6.57
N SER A 283 14.88 -14.08 -6.63
CA SER A 283 13.60 -14.76 -6.44
C SER A 283 13.06 -14.56 -5.02
N CYS A 284 13.91 -14.67 -4.00
CA CYS A 284 13.55 -14.40 -2.61
C CYS A 284 13.08 -12.95 -2.41
N LEU A 285 13.83 -11.97 -2.95
CA LEU A 285 13.45 -10.57 -2.91
C LEU A 285 12.13 -10.30 -3.65
N TYR A 286 11.93 -10.91 -4.82
CA TYR A 286 10.69 -10.81 -5.58
C TYR A 286 9.50 -11.34 -4.76
N HIS A 287 9.61 -12.54 -4.18
CA HIS A 287 8.54 -13.10 -3.36
C HIS A 287 8.25 -12.29 -2.09
N LEU A 288 9.27 -11.67 -1.49
CA LEU A 288 9.08 -10.83 -0.31
C LEU A 288 8.35 -9.52 -0.65
N HIS A 289 8.67 -8.90 -1.80
CA HIS A 289 8.11 -7.60 -2.18
C HIS A 289 6.86 -7.70 -3.06
N SER A 290 6.57 -8.86 -3.67
CA SER A 290 5.42 -9.01 -4.57
C SER A 290 4.07 -8.75 -3.91
N PRO A 291 3.79 -9.13 -2.64
CA PRO A 291 2.53 -8.80 -1.99
C PRO A 291 2.38 -7.29 -1.79
N LEU A 292 3.49 -6.61 -1.47
CA LEU A 292 3.52 -5.16 -1.26
C LEU A 292 3.31 -4.40 -2.56
N VAL A 293 4.01 -4.78 -3.64
CA VAL A 293 3.82 -4.16 -4.96
C VAL A 293 2.41 -4.43 -5.50
N SER A 294 1.93 -5.66 -5.39
CA SER A 294 0.57 -6.02 -5.81
C SER A 294 -0.49 -5.24 -5.04
N TYR A 295 -0.31 -5.11 -3.71
CA TYR A 295 -1.24 -4.34 -2.87
C TYR A 295 -1.33 -2.90 -3.34
N VAL A 296 -0.20 -2.23 -3.54
CA VAL A 296 -0.21 -0.82 -3.94
C VAL A 296 -0.70 -0.63 -5.37
N LEU A 297 -0.32 -1.50 -6.32
CA LEU A 297 -0.86 -1.41 -7.67
C LEU A 297 -2.37 -1.59 -7.68
N HIS A 298 -2.88 -2.53 -6.88
CA HIS A 298 -4.31 -2.75 -6.72
C HIS A 298 -5.01 -1.53 -6.07
N THR A 299 -4.46 -0.98 -4.98
CA THR A 299 -5.04 0.20 -4.32
C THR A 299 -4.95 1.45 -5.17
N MET A 300 -3.85 1.65 -5.91
CA MET A 300 -3.70 2.76 -6.83
C MET A 300 -4.64 2.65 -8.03
N TYR A 301 -4.74 1.46 -8.65
CA TYR A 301 -5.68 1.19 -9.72
C TYR A 301 -7.12 1.46 -9.26
N HIS A 302 -7.49 0.94 -8.09
CA HIS A 302 -8.83 1.14 -7.54
C HIS A 302 -9.09 2.60 -7.16
N SER A 303 -8.09 3.28 -6.58
CA SER A 303 -8.15 4.72 -6.30
C SER A 303 -8.20 5.57 -7.57
N TRP A 304 -7.85 5.04 -8.74
CA TRP A 304 -7.95 5.74 -10.03
C TRP A 304 -9.27 5.42 -10.74
N VAL A 305 -9.73 4.16 -10.68
CA VAL A 305 -10.88 3.64 -11.44
C VAL A 305 -12.21 3.78 -10.69
N ARG A 306 -12.22 3.75 -9.35
CA ARG A 306 -13.44 3.97 -8.54
C ARG A 306 -13.58 5.40 -8.02
N LEU A 307 -12.73 6.33 -8.45
CA LEU A 307 -13.15 7.73 -8.45
C LEU A 307 -14.30 7.80 -9.44
N PRO A 308 -15.54 8.12 -9.03
CA PRO A 308 -16.55 8.44 -10.01
C PRO A 308 -15.98 9.62 -10.78
N THR A 309 -15.65 9.40 -12.05
CA THR A 309 -15.56 10.50 -12.99
C THR A 309 -16.92 11.16 -12.90
N THR A 310 -16.93 12.41 -12.43
CA THR A 310 -18.07 13.30 -12.57
C THR A 310 -18.28 13.50 -14.06
N HIS A 311 -18.98 12.56 -14.69
CA HIS A 311 -19.55 12.74 -16.00
C HIS A 311 -21.06 12.68 -15.84
N ASN A 312 -21.60 13.90 -15.91
CA ASN A 312 -22.92 14.25 -16.43
C ASN A 312 -24.10 13.87 -15.54
N LEU A 313 -24.62 14.88 -14.84
CA LEU A 313 -25.94 15.47 -15.13
C LEU A 313 -25.91 16.95 -14.76
#